data_AF-A0A7W6NP41-F1
#
_entry.id   AF-A0A7W6NP41-F1
#
_cell.length_a   1.000
_cell.length_b   1.000
_cell.length_c   1.000
_cell.angle_alpha   90.00
_cell.angle_beta   90.00
_cell.angle_gamma   90.00
#
_symmetry.space_group_name_H-M   'P 1'
#
loop_
_entity.id
_entity.type
_entity.pdbx_description
1 polymer ?
#
loop_
_entity_poly.entity_id
_entity_poly.type
_entity_poly.pdbx_seq_one_letter_code
_entity_poly.pdbx_strand_id
1 'polypeptide(L)'
;MSQSNLYPDELPAMRWSQLESVMISLADTDAKRLMVRHLVEGTRKQAAFLPVEETIREVLCISFALMDGDFRPQAPTAPLRA
;
A
#
# COMPACT_ATOMS: atom_id res chain seq x y z
N MET A 1 -16.29 -10.53 -38.81
CA MET A 1 -15.91 -11.32 -37.61
C MET A 1 -14.61 -10.74 -37.09
N SER A 2 -14.66 -9.92 -36.04
CA SER A 2 -13.45 -9.45 -35.36
C SER A 2 -13.55 -9.93 -33.92
N GLN A 3 -12.72 -10.93 -33.61
CA GLN A 3 -12.63 -11.53 -32.29
C GLN A 3 -12.02 -10.51 -31.30
N SER A 4 -12.72 -10.35 -30.17
CA SER A 4 -12.15 -10.40 -28.84
C SER A 4 -11.07 -9.37 -28.46
N ASN A 5 -11.50 -8.18 -28.02
CA ASN A 5 -10.74 -7.48 -26.98
C ASN A 5 -11.18 -8.07 -25.62
N LEU A 6 -10.69 -9.27 -25.30
CA LEU A 6 -11.09 -10.01 -24.10
C LEU A 6 -10.53 -9.41 -22.80
N TYR A 7 -9.61 -8.44 -22.89
CA TYR A 7 -8.98 -7.81 -21.74
C TYR A 7 -8.96 -6.29 -21.90
N PRO A 8 -9.42 -5.54 -20.88
CA PRO A 8 -9.29 -4.08 -20.89
C PRO A 8 -7.82 -3.68 -20.84
N ASP A 9 -7.48 -2.62 -21.57
CA ASP A 9 -6.13 -2.01 -21.60
C ASP A 9 -5.85 -1.15 -20.34
N GLU A 10 -6.89 -0.87 -19.56
CA GLU A 10 -6.83 -0.08 -18.34
C GLU A 10 -6.91 -0.97 -17.09
N LEU A 11 -6.21 -0.57 -16.03
CA LEU A 11 -6.39 -1.17 -14.72
C LEU A 11 -7.82 -0.91 -14.21
N PRO A 12 -8.42 -1.87 -13.47
CA PRO A 12 -9.71 -1.65 -12.85
C PRO A 12 -9.69 -0.44 -11.90
N ALA A 13 -10.73 0.39 -11.98
CA ALA A 13 -10.92 1.46 -11.03
C ALA A 13 -11.13 0.90 -9.61
N MET A 14 -10.35 1.40 -8.65
CA MET A 14 -10.37 0.97 -7.26
C MET A 14 -10.48 2.18 -6.33
N ARG A 15 -11.33 2.09 -5.31
CA ARG A 15 -11.42 3.11 -4.25
C ARG A 15 -10.29 2.91 -3.23
N TRP A 16 -9.83 4.01 -2.61
CA TRP A 16 -8.81 3.95 -1.55
C TRP A 16 -9.16 3.02 -0.40
N SER A 17 -10.43 2.94 0.02
CA SER A 17 -10.87 2.01 1.07
C SER A 17 -10.79 0.54 0.66
N GLN A 18 -10.94 0.24 -0.64
CA GLN A 18 -10.76 -1.12 -1.16
C GLN A 18 -9.28 -1.48 -1.17
N LEU A 19 -8.41 -0.54 -1.59
CA LEU A 19 -6.97 -0.72 -1.52
C LEU A 19 -6.50 -0.98 -0.08
N GLU A 20 -6.97 -0.17 0.87
CA GLU A 20 -6.66 -0.34 2.30
C GLU A 20 -7.07 -1.72 2.80
N SER A 21 -8.26 -2.19 2.42
CA SER A 21 -8.75 -3.52 2.81
C SER A 21 -7.88 -4.65 2.25
N VAL A 22 -7.44 -4.54 0.99
CA VAL A 22 -6.52 -5.49 0.37
C VAL A 22 -5.18 -5.49 1.11
N MET A 23 -4.61 -4.31 1.39
CA MET A 23 -3.35 -4.21 2.13
C MET A 23 -3.44 -4.77 3.55
N ILE A 24 -4.55 -4.53 4.27
CA ILE A 24 -4.78 -5.14 5.60
C ILE A 24 -4.78 -6.66 5.49
N SER A 25 -5.35 -7.24 4.42
CA SER A 25 -5.36 -8.69 4.22
C SER A 25 -3.98 -9.30 3.94
N LEU A 26 -3.03 -8.50 3.42
CA LEU A 26 -1.64 -8.90 3.22
C LEU A 26 -0.81 -8.84 4.51
N ALA A 27 -1.25 -8.08 5.52
CA ALA A 27 -0.52 -7.89 6.75
C ALA A 27 -0.72 -9.06 7.73
N ASP A 28 0.34 -9.84 7.95
CA ASP A 28 0.36 -11.01 8.84
C ASP A 28 0.31 -10.65 10.33
N THR A 29 0.83 -9.49 10.73
CA THR A 29 0.87 -9.02 12.12
C THR A 29 -0.04 -7.82 12.39
N ASP A 30 -0.47 -7.65 13.65
CA ASP A 30 -1.25 -6.48 14.07
C ASP A 30 -0.48 -5.16 13.90
N ALA A 31 0.84 -5.19 14.12
CA ALA A 31 1.70 -4.02 13.92
C ALA A 31 1.67 -3.55 12.46
N LYS A 32 1.80 -4.47 11.51
CA LYS A 32 1.68 -4.15 10.08
C LYS A 32 0.26 -3.68 9.72
N ARG A 33 -0.80 -4.32 10.25
CA ARG A 33 -2.20 -3.89 10.03
C ARG A 33 -2.45 -2.44 10.48
N LEU A 34 -1.89 -2.05 11.63
CA LEU A 34 -1.95 -0.66 12.09
C LEU A 34 -1.19 0.29 11.16
N MET A 35 -0.02 -0.13 10.68
CA MET A 35 0.81 0.65 9.77
C MET A 35 0.10 0.92 8.42
N VAL A 36 -0.66 -0.05 7.89
CA VAL A 36 -1.41 0.12 6.62
C VAL A 36 -2.25 1.39 6.62
N ARG A 37 -3.00 1.66 7.70
CA ARG A 37 -3.90 2.83 7.77
C ARG A 37 -3.14 4.14 7.59
N HIS A 38 -1.97 4.25 8.22
CA HIS A 38 -1.14 5.45 8.14
C HIS A 38 -0.48 5.61 6.77
N LEU A 39 0.03 4.52 6.20
CA LEU A 39 0.70 4.54 4.90
C LEU A 39 -0.30 4.85 3.77
N VAL A 40 -1.44 4.17 3.73
CA VAL A 40 -2.48 4.40 2.71
C VAL A 40 -2.99 5.84 2.78
N GLU A 41 -3.22 6.37 3.98
CA GLU A 41 -3.66 7.76 4.14
C GLU A 41 -2.61 8.76 3.66
N GLY A 42 -1.33 8.50 3.93
CA GLY A 42 -0.21 9.31 3.43
C GLY A 42 -0.15 9.29 1.91
N THR A 43 -0.12 8.10 1.31
CA THR A 43 -0.10 7.92 -0.15
C THR A 43 -1.31 8.56 -0.81
N ARG A 44 -2.52 8.42 -0.24
CA ARG A 44 -3.75 9.04 -0.75
C ARG A 44 -3.65 10.56 -0.85
N LYS A 45 -3.04 11.20 0.14
CA LYS A 45 -2.83 12.66 0.14
C LYS A 45 -1.82 13.08 -0.93
N GLN A 46 -0.76 12.31 -1.12
CA GLN A 46 0.28 12.59 -2.11
C GLN A 46 -0.18 12.30 -3.53
N ALA A 47 -1.04 11.31 -3.74
CA ALA A 47 -1.53 10.88 -5.05
C ALA A 47 -2.20 12.01 -5.86
N ALA A 48 -2.75 13.02 -5.20
CA ALA A 48 -3.31 14.20 -5.89
C ALA A 48 -2.25 15.07 -6.59
N PHE A 49 -0.97 14.89 -6.23
CA PHE A 49 0.16 15.70 -6.69
C PHE A 49 1.22 14.89 -7.44
N LEU A 50 1.06 13.56 -7.53
CA LEU A 50 2.02 12.65 -8.14
C LEU A 50 1.49 12.08 -9.46
N PRO A 51 2.37 11.76 -10.42
CA PRO A 51 2.00 10.92 -11.56
C PRO A 51 1.43 9.58 -11.11
N VAL A 52 0.60 8.98 -11.97
CA VAL A 52 -0.06 7.70 -11.67
C VAL A 52 0.95 6.58 -11.45
N GLU A 53 2.03 6.57 -12.22
CA GLU A 53 3.10 5.58 -12.14
C GLU A 53 3.85 5.65 -10.80
N GLU A 54 4.04 6.87 -10.27
CA GLU A 54 4.68 7.06 -8.96
C GLU A 54 3.75 6.67 -7.82
N THR A 55 2.46 7.00 -7.93
CA THR A 55 1.45 6.56 -6.96
C THR A 55 1.36 5.04 -6.90
N ILE A 56 1.37 4.37 -8.05
CA ILE A 56 1.37 2.90 -8.14
C ILE A 56 2.67 2.33 -7.53
N ARG A 57 3.82 2.94 -7.80
CA ARG A 57 5.10 2.53 -7.20
C ARG A 57 5.03 2.56 -5.66
N GLU A 58 4.53 3.63 -5.06
CA GLU A 58 4.36 3.74 -3.61
C GLU A 58 3.45 2.63 -3.06
N VAL A 59 2.32 2.37 -3.72
CA VAL A 59 1.40 1.28 -3.36
C VAL A 59 2.07 -0.09 -3.39
N LEU A 60 2.90 -0.35 -4.40
CA LEU A 60 3.67 -1.59 -4.51
C LEU A 60 4.73 -1.70 -3.42
N CYS A 61 5.47 -0.63 -3.12
CA CYS A 61 6.45 -0.58 -2.04
C CYS A 61 5.82 -0.90 -0.67
N ILE A 62 4.66 -0.31 -0.38
CA ILE A 62 3.90 -0.61 0.85
C ILE A 62 3.56 -2.10 0.87
N SER A 63 3.02 -2.64 -0.22
CA SER A 63 2.63 -4.05 -0.31
C SER A 63 3.82 -4.99 -0.07
N PHE A 64 5.00 -4.70 -0.62
CA PHE A 64 6.22 -5.46 -0.36
C PHE A 64 6.63 -5.44 1.12
N ALA A 65 6.58 -4.27 1.78
CA ALA A 65 6.89 -4.17 3.20
C ALA A 65 5.89 -4.95 4.09
N LEU A 66 4.62 -5.05 3.67
CA LEU A 66 3.63 -5.83 4.40
C LEU A 66 3.87 -7.34 4.27
N MET A 67 4.26 -7.79 3.07
CA MET A 67 4.54 -9.20 2.78
C MET A 67 5.89 -9.68 3.32
N ASP A 68 6.80 -8.78 3.70
CA ASP A 68 8.10 -9.13 4.27
C ASP A 68 7.94 -9.71 5.70
N GLY A 69 8.07 -11.02 5.82
CA GLY A 69 7.96 -11.74 7.09
C GLY A 69 9.07 -11.44 8.12
N ASP A 70 10.21 -10.92 7.66
CA ASP A 70 11.32 -10.54 8.53
C ASP A 70 11.23 -9.07 8.99
N PHE A 71 10.30 -8.30 8.41
CA PHE A 71 10.09 -6.91 8.79
C PHE A 71 9.57 -6.78 10.22
N ARG A 72 10.47 -6.33 11.11
CA ARG A 72 10.15 -5.97 12.49
C ARG A 72 10.22 -4.44 12.63
N PRO A 73 9.07 -3.72 12.65
CA PRO A 73 9.09 -2.29 12.92
C PRO A 73 9.67 -2.10 14.34
N GLN A 74 10.88 -1.57 14.43
CA GLN A 74 11.50 -1.29 15.71
C GLN A 74 10.62 -0.29 16.45
N ALA A 75 10.17 -0.64 17.66
CA ALA A 75 9.57 0.34 18.54
C ALA A 75 10.61 1.45 18.77
N PRO A 76 10.23 2.74 18.76
CA PRO A 76 11.17 3.81 19.03
C PRO A 76 11.75 3.57 20.43
N THR A 77 13.00 3.15 20.49
CA THR A 77 13.78 3.07 21.72
C THR A 77 13.74 4.45 22.35
N ALA A 78 13.13 4.54 23.53
CA ALA A 78 13.04 5.77 24.31
C ALA A 78 14.42 6.45 24.41
N PRO A 79 14.50 7.79 24.40
CA PRO A 79 15.78 8.49 24.33
C PRO A 79 16.66 8.11 25.52
N LEU A 80 17.95 7.90 25.24
CA LEU A 80 19.00 7.78 26.24
C LEU A 80 18.93 9.04 27.12
N ARG A 81 18.45 8.90 28.36
CA ARG A 81 18.51 9.99 29.35
C ARG A 81 19.98 10.20 29.70
N ALA A 82 20.50 11.37 29.35
CA ALA A 82 21.77 11.90 29.90
C ALA A 82 21.58 12.31 31.36
#